data_AF-A0A837P6N0-F1
#
_entry.id   AF-A0A837P6N0-F1
#
_cell.length_a   1.000
_cell.length_b   1.000
_cell.length_c   1.000
_cell.angle_alpha   90.00
_cell.angle_beta   90.00
_cell.angle_gamma   90.00
#
_symmetry.space_group_name_H-M   'P 1'
#
loop_
_entity.id
_entity.type
_entity.pdbx_description
1 polymer ?
#
loop_
_entity_poly.entity_id
_entity_poly.type
_entity_poly.pdbx_seq_one_letter_code
_entity_poly.pdbx_strand_id
1 'polypeptide(L)'
;MVNEVFRTYDLEATEENVDRELKRYQQLKTEQKRLKLVALSGQVYDGMPHNETNVNGTEEAMYKRLQDQEWVKNEMTLLETAVDYVADTDEKSAQYAAILRWKYLNGFSTDKCCIKYGQEFDKQSYPLARTTFNDKLKQARLKFAEIYPRELRVEVSK
;
A
#
# COMPACT_ATOMS: atom_id res chain seq x y z
N MET A 1 -12.66 15.02 -14.31
CA MET A 1 -13.82 14.27 -14.86
C MET A 1 -13.87 12.96 -14.11
N VAL A 2 -14.99 12.66 -13.46
CA VAL A 2 -15.21 11.35 -12.83
C VAL A 2 -15.41 10.36 -13.96
N ASN A 3 -14.55 9.34 -14.04
CA ASN A 3 -14.58 8.34 -15.12
C ASN A 3 -15.92 7.59 -15.13
N GLU A 4 -16.38 7.19 -16.33
CA GLU A 4 -17.64 6.44 -16.51
C GLU A 4 -17.73 5.18 -15.63
N VAL A 5 -16.56 4.65 -15.26
CA VAL A 5 -16.36 3.53 -14.34
C VAL A 5 -17.10 3.70 -13.02
N PHE A 6 -17.27 4.91 -12.49
CA PHE A 6 -17.88 5.14 -11.17
C PHE A 6 -19.37 5.53 -11.19
N ARG A 7 -20.05 5.53 -12.34
CA ARG A 7 -21.46 5.95 -12.42
C ARG A 7 -22.40 5.14 -11.51
N THR A 8 -22.04 3.89 -11.22
CA THR A 8 -22.84 2.96 -10.40
C THR A 8 -22.24 2.72 -9.01
N TYR A 9 -21.17 3.43 -8.66
CA TYR A 9 -20.43 3.22 -7.42
C TYR A 9 -20.53 4.42 -6.50
N ASP A 10 -20.60 4.16 -5.20
CA ASP A 10 -20.48 5.16 -4.16
C ASP A 10 -19.02 5.62 -4.07
N LEU A 11 -18.78 6.85 -4.49
CA LEU A 11 -17.44 7.44 -4.51
C LEU A 11 -16.85 7.60 -3.12
N GLU A 12 -17.66 7.96 -2.12
CA GLU A 12 -17.17 8.20 -0.77
C GLU A 12 -16.81 6.87 -0.10
N ALA A 13 -17.70 5.88 -0.17
CA ALA A 13 -17.42 4.56 0.37
C ALA A 13 -16.25 3.85 -0.35
N THR A 14 -16.14 4.03 -1.67
CA THR A 14 -14.99 3.51 -2.43
C THR A 14 -13.69 4.18 -1.99
N GLU A 15 -13.69 5.50 -1.80
CA GLU A 15 -12.52 6.24 -1.35
C GLU A 15 -12.04 5.80 0.03
N GLU A 16 -12.98 5.55 0.95
CA GLU A 16 -12.68 5.04 2.29
C GLU A 16 -12.10 3.61 2.25
N ASN A 17 -12.62 2.74 1.38
CA ASN A 17 -12.06 1.41 1.16
C ASN A 17 -10.61 1.48 0.67
N VAL A 18 -10.35 2.34 -0.31
CA VAL A 18 -8.99 2.55 -0.84
C VAL A 18 -8.06 3.13 0.23
N ASP A 19 -8.51 4.08 1.04
CA ASP A 19 -7.70 4.62 2.14
C ASP A 19 -7.31 3.54 3.14
N ARG A 20 -8.24 2.65 3.48
CA ARG A 20 -7.97 1.50 4.37
C ARG A 20 -6.95 0.54 3.76
N GLU A 21 -7.14 0.18 2.49
CA GLU A 21 -6.24 -0.74 1.79
C GLU A 21 -4.82 -0.16 1.65
N LEU A 22 -4.70 1.11 1.27
CA LEU A 22 -3.40 1.76 1.17
C LEU A 22 -2.73 1.96 2.53
N LYS A 23 -3.49 2.18 3.61
CA LYS A 23 -2.94 2.21 4.99
C LYS A 23 -2.39 0.85 5.42
N ARG A 24 -2.97 -0.26 4.93
CA ARG A 24 -2.50 -1.63 5.21
C ARG A 24 -1.04 -1.82 4.80
N TYR A 25 -0.55 -1.10 3.78
CA TYR A 25 0.86 -1.15 3.37
C TYR A 25 1.85 -0.90 4.53
N GLN A 26 1.59 0.07 5.41
CA GLN A 26 2.49 0.32 6.55
C GLN A 26 2.44 -0.80 7.61
N GLN A 27 1.29 -1.46 7.73
CA GLN A 27 1.12 -2.64 8.58
C GLN A 27 1.93 -3.81 8.02
N LEU A 28 1.78 -4.10 6.72
CA LEU A 28 2.56 -5.12 5.99
C LEU A 28 4.06 -4.84 6.07
N LYS A 29 4.49 -3.58 5.93
CA LYS A 29 5.91 -3.19 6.09
C LYS A 29 6.44 -3.46 7.48
N THR A 30 5.61 -3.27 8.51
CA THR A 30 5.96 -3.58 9.90
C THR A 30 6.03 -5.08 10.13
N GLU A 31 5.07 -5.82 9.59
CA GLU A 31 5.02 -7.28 9.63
C GLU A 31 6.22 -7.92 8.92
N GLN A 32 6.58 -7.44 7.74
CA GLN A 32 7.78 -7.89 7.02
C GLN A 32 9.04 -7.73 7.87
N LYS A 33 9.19 -6.61 8.58
CA LYS A 33 10.32 -6.39 9.50
C LYS A 33 10.31 -7.38 10.65
N ARG A 34 9.14 -7.64 11.25
CA ARG A 34 8.99 -8.62 12.34
C ARG A 34 9.35 -10.02 11.88
N LEU A 35 8.82 -10.46 10.74
CA LEU A 35 9.11 -11.78 10.17
C LEU A 35 10.60 -11.93 9.83
N LYS A 36 11.27 -10.88 9.35
CA LYS A 36 12.73 -10.88 9.12
C LYS A 36 13.54 -11.02 10.41
N LEU A 37 13.14 -10.33 11.49
CA LEU A 37 13.82 -10.43 12.78
C LEU A 37 13.69 -11.83 13.41
N VAL A 38 12.51 -12.45 13.29
CA VAL A 38 12.28 -13.83 13.77
C VAL A 38 13.08 -14.85 12.96
N ALA A 39 13.26 -14.64 11.66
CA ALA A 39 14.10 -15.52 10.84
C ALA A 39 15.57 -15.51 11.30
N LEU A 40 16.09 -14.35 11.71
CA LEU A 40 17.47 -14.22 12.22
C LEU A 40 17.66 -14.90 13.58
N SER A 41 16.65 -14.89 14.46
CA SER A 41 16.74 -15.59 15.77
C SER A 41 16.58 -17.11 15.67
N GLY A 42 15.92 -17.61 14.62
CA GLY A 42 15.76 -19.04 14.36
C GLY A 42 17.02 -19.76 13.86
N GLN A 43 18.05 -19.03 13.40
CA GLN A 43 19.31 -19.60 12.92
C GLN A 43 20.29 -20.00 14.06
N VAL A 44 19.89 -19.87 15.33
CA VAL A 44 20.77 -20.10 16.50
C VAL A 44 20.66 -21.54 17.08
N TYR A 45 19.95 -22.46 16.44
CA TYR A 45 19.73 -23.81 16.99
C TYR A 45 20.56 -24.90 16.27
N ASP A 46 21.87 -24.88 16.47
CA ASP A 46 22.78 -25.98 16.10
C ASP A 46 23.14 -26.78 17.37
N GLY A 47 22.29 -27.74 17.75
CA GLY A 47 22.57 -28.57 18.92
C GLY A 47 21.44 -29.44 19.50
N MET A 48 20.56 -30.05 18.70
CA MET A 48 19.63 -31.04 19.26
C MET A 48 19.58 -32.37 18.46
N PRO A 49 19.60 -33.55 19.13
CA PRO A 49 19.79 -34.84 18.48
C PRO A 49 18.51 -35.29 17.74
N HIS A 50 18.71 -35.98 16.61
CA HIS A 50 17.64 -36.55 15.80
C HIS A 50 16.97 -37.75 16.48
N ASN A 51 15.64 -37.73 16.57
CA ASN A 51 14.80 -38.91 16.83
C ASN A 51 13.73 -39.00 15.73
N GLU A 52 13.66 -40.13 15.03
CA GLU A 52 12.95 -40.36 13.76
C GLU A 52 11.40 -40.48 13.86
N THR A 53 10.75 -39.92 14.88
CA THR A 53 9.29 -40.10 15.04
C THR A 53 8.49 -38.84 15.40
N ASN A 54 9.08 -37.65 15.28
CA ASN A 54 8.35 -36.41 15.53
C ASN A 54 7.98 -35.75 14.20
N VAL A 55 6.68 -35.54 13.96
CA VAL A 55 6.24 -34.52 12.99
C VAL A 55 6.97 -33.24 13.38
N ASN A 56 7.84 -32.79 12.49
CA ASN A 56 8.89 -31.83 12.80
C ASN A 56 8.24 -30.43 12.88
N GLY A 57 7.55 -30.13 13.98
CA GLY A 57 6.79 -28.89 14.15
C GLY A 57 7.65 -27.62 14.02
N THR A 58 8.97 -27.76 14.16
CA THR A 58 9.99 -26.77 13.83
C THR A 58 10.11 -26.52 12.32
N GLU A 59 10.07 -27.57 11.51
CA GLU A 59 10.11 -27.50 10.05
C GLU A 59 8.80 -26.94 9.48
N GLU A 60 7.65 -27.42 9.97
CA GLU A 60 6.34 -26.87 9.58
C GLU A 60 6.21 -25.39 9.96
N ALA A 61 6.69 -24.99 11.14
CA ALA A 61 6.72 -23.59 11.56
C ALA A 61 7.67 -22.75 10.69
N MET A 62 8.77 -23.32 10.20
CA MET A 62 9.67 -22.65 9.27
C MET A 62 9.03 -22.46 7.90
N TYR A 63 8.38 -23.49 7.34
CA TYR A 63 7.65 -23.38 6.08
C TYR A 63 6.53 -22.34 6.15
N LYS A 64 5.72 -22.36 7.21
CA LYS A 64 4.66 -21.36 7.40
C LYS A 64 5.22 -19.93 7.43
N ARG A 65 6.34 -19.71 8.12
CA ARG A 65 6.99 -18.38 8.16
C ARG A 65 7.48 -17.93 6.79
N LEU A 66 8.03 -18.83 5.97
CA LEU A 66 8.45 -18.52 4.61
C LEU A 66 7.25 -18.13 3.74
N GLN A 67 6.15 -18.87 3.86
CA GLN A 67 4.89 -18.54 3.18
C GLN A 67 4.36 -17.17 3.62
N ASP A 68 4.34 -16.88 4.92
CA ASP A 68 3.91 -15.58 5.46
C ASP A 68 4.80 -14.44 4.92
N GLN A 69 6.12 -14.65 4.87
CA GLN A 69 7.06 -13.66 4.31
C GLN A 69 6.81 -13.39 2.82
N GLU A 70 6.62 -14.45 2.04
CA GLU A 70 6.34 -14.35 0.62
C GLU A 70 5.00 -13.66 0.36
N TRP A 71 3.96 -14.04 1.11
CA TRP A 71 2.64 -13.43 1.02
C TRP A 71 2.68 -11.93 1.32
N VAL A 72 3.30 -11.53 2.46
CA VAL A 72 3.44 -10.10 2.81
C VAL A 72 4.19 -9.33 1.74
N LYS A 73 5.27 -9.92 1.18
CA LYS A 73 6.04 -9.28 0.12
C LYS A 73 5.20 -9.10 -1.14
N ASN A 74 4.46 -10.13 -1.56
CA ASN A 74 3.63 -10.07 -2.76
C ASN A 74 2.52 -9.02 -2.63
N GLU A 75 1.87 -8.94 -1.47
CA GLU A 75 0.85 -7.92 -1.18
C GLU A 75 1.43 -6.49 -1.22
N MET A 76 2.62 -6.29 -0.63
CA MET A 76 3.31 -5.00 -0.70
C MET A 76 3.65 -4.62 -2.15
N THR A 77 4.19 -5.57 -2.92
CA THR A 77 4.52 -5.36 -4.34
C THR A 77 3.26 -5.05 -5.15
N LEU A 78 2.15 -5.74 -4.92
CA LEU A 78 0.89 -5.47 -5.60
C LEU A 78 0.42 -4.02 -5.38
N LEU A 79 0.47 -3.53 -4.15
CA LEU A 79 0.11 -2.14 -3.82
C LEU A 79 1.07 -1.13 -4.44
N GLU A 80 2.38 -1.40 -4.39
CA GLU A 80 3.41 -0.56 -5.02
C GLU A 80 3.20 -0.47 -6.53
N THR A 81 3.06 -1.61 -7.21
CA THR A 81 2.85 -1.70 -8.65
C THR A 81 1.55 -1.02 -9.07
N ALA A 82 0.48 -1.15 -8.28
CA ALA A 82 -0.77 -0.47 -8.56
C ALA A 82 -0.65 1.06 -8.44
N VAL A 83 0.11 1.57 -7.46
CA VAL A 83 0.43 3.01 -7.37
C VAL A 83 1.27 3.45 -8.58
N ASP A 84 2.18 2.61 -9.07
CA ASP A 84 3.01 2.93 -10.23
C ASP A 84 2.16 3.00 -11.51
N TYR A 85 1.23 2.06 -11.71
CA TYR A 85 0.30 2.09 -12.84
C TYR A 85 -0.64 3.30 -12.84
N VAL A 86 -0.86 3.96 -11.69
CA VAL A 86 -1.59 5.24 -11.66
C VAL A 86 -0.83 6.29 -12.47
N ALA A 87 0.50 6.26 -12.56
CA ALA A 87 1.28 7.26 -13.27
C ALA A 87 1.18 7.17 -14.81
N ASP A 88 0.78 6.01 -15.36
CA ASP A 88 0.97 5.68 -16.77
C ASP A 88 0.02 6.40 -17.75
N THR A 89 -1.00 7.11 -17.26
CA THR A 89 -2.03 7.70 -18.15
C THR A 89 -1.77 9.13 -18.58
N ASP A 90 -1.35 10.03 -17.68
CA ASP A 90 -1.09 11.45 -17.98
C ASP A 90 -0.29 12.15 -16.87
N GLU A 91 0.12 13.40 -17.09
CA GLU A 91 0.89 14.21 -16.14
C GLU A 91 0.16 14.45 -14.80
N LYS A 92 -1.18 14.56 -14.82
CA LYS A 92 -1.96 14.68 -13.57
C LYS A 92 -1.97 13.36 -12.79
N SER A 93 -1.96 12.25 -13.50
CA SER A 93 -1.95 10.91 -12.93
C SER A 93 -0.58 10.59 -12.34
N ALA A 94 0.50 11.11 -12.92
CA ALA A 94 1.83 11.12 -12.29
C ALA A 94 1.83 11.91 -10.95
N GLN A 95 1.15 13.07 -10.89
CA GLN A 95 0.98 13.80 -9.62
C GLN A 95 0.18 12.98 -8.60
N TYR A 96 -0.89 12.30 -9.01
CA TYR A 96 -1.67 11.45 -8.12
C TYR A 96 -0.86 10.25 -7.60
N ALA A 97 -0.11 9.56 -8.45
CA ALA A 97 0.78 8.47 -8.05
C ALA A 97 1.82 8.95 -7.02
N ALA A 98 2.42 10.14 -7.24
CA ALA A 98 3.36 10.73 -6.30
C ALA A 98 2.72 11.02 -4.93
N ILE A 99 1.50 11.58 -4.91
CA ILE A 99 0.73 11.82 -3.68
C ILE A 99 0.50 10.51 -2.91
N LEU A 100 0.06 9.45 -3.60
CA LEU A 100 -0.19 8.14 -2.99
C LEU A 100 1.11 7.54 -2.43
N ARG A 101 2.20 7.59 -3.20
CA ARG A 101 3.51 7.09 -2.79
C ARG A 101 3.99 7.78 -1.51
N TRP A 102 3.94 9.11 -1.45
CA TRP A 102 4.39 9.83 -0.26
C TRP A 102 3.51 9.55 0.95
N LYS A 103 2.20 9.57 0.77
CA LYS A 103 1.26 9.42 1.88
C LYS A 103 1.28 8.01 2.46
N TYR A 104 1.29 6.99 1.59
CA TYR A 104 1.06 5.60 1.99
C TYR A 104 2.29 4.73 1.97
N LEU A 105 3.14 4.82 0.94
CA LEU A 105 4.32 3.96 0.83
C LEU A 105 5.47 4.50 1.69
N ASN A 106 5.68 5.82 1.66
CA ASN A 106 6.66 6.50 2.50
C ASN A 106 6.14 6.84 3.90
N GLY A 107 4.81 6.89 4.10
CA GLY A 107 4.20 7.18 5.40
C GLY A 107 4.40 8.63 5.86
N PHE A 108 4.48 9.59 4.93
CA PHE A 108 4.70 10.99 5.27
C PHE A 108 3.45 11.63 5.90
N SER A 109 3.69 12.61 6.78
CA SER A 109 2.63 13.48 7.28
C SER A 109 2.07 14.34 6.15
N THR A 110 0.82 14.79 6.29
CA THR A 110 0.17 15.63 5.27
C THR A 110 0.98 16.90 5.01
N ASP A 111 1.57 17.51 6.05
CA ASP A 111 2.43 18.70 5.89
C ASP A 111 3.66 18.44 5.05
N LYS A 112 4.32 17.31 5.31
CA LYS A 112 5.48 16.90 4.52
C LYS A 112 5.10 16.62 3.08
N CYS A 113 3.93 16.03 2.83
CA CYS A 113 3.42 15.84 1.47
C CYS A 113 3.12 17.18 0.78
N CYS A 114 2.53 18.16 1.48
CA CYS A 114 2.27 19.49 0.93
C CYS A 114 3.54 20.22 0.51
N ILE A 115 4.57 20.17 1.37
CA ILE A 115 5.89 20.76 1.07
C ILE A 115 6.51 20.05 -0.14
N LYS A 116 6.51 18.71 -0.14
CA LYS A 116 7.10 17.92 -1.21
C LYS A 116 6.38 18.12 -2.54
N TYR A 117 5.06 18.27 -2.52
CA TYR A 117 4.27 18.61 -3.70
C TYR A 117 4.72 19.93 -4.31
N GLY A 118 4.89 20.96 -3.47
CA GLY A 118 5.41 22.25 -3.92
C GLY A 118 6.77 22.12 -4.59
N GLN A 119 7.69 21.39 -3.96
CA GLN A 119 9.06 21.20 -4.48
C GLN A 119 9.10 20.46 -5.83
N GLU A 120 8.24 19.46 -6.03
CA GLU A 120 8.29 18.64 -7.25
C GLU A 120 7.43 19.18 -8.40
N PHE A 121 6.30 19.83 -8.10
CA PHE A 121 5.31 20.20 -9.12
C PHE A 121 5.00 21.69 -9.21
N ASP A 122 5.41 22.51 -8.23
CA ASP A 122 5.27 23.96 -8.31
C ASP A 122 6.59 24.62 -8.70
N LYS A 123 6.55 25.47 -9.73
CA LYS A 123 7.73 26.18 -10.25
C LYS A 123 8.35 27.11 -9.22
N GLN A 124 7.54 27.59 -8.28
CA GLN A 124 7.95 28.50 -7.21
C GLN A 124 8.28 27.76 -5.90
N SER A 125 8.12 26.42 -5.90
CA SER A 125 8.37 25.56 -4.74
C SER A 125 7.55 25.92 -3.49
N TYR A 126 6.39 26.56 -3.66
CA TYR A 126 5.53 26.87 -2.53
C TYR A 126 4.75 25.63 -2.06
N PRO A 127 4.66 25.38 -0.74
CA PRO A 127 3.86 24.29 -0.22
C PRO A 127 2.41 24.39 -0.68
N LEU A 128 1.84 23.26 -1.08
CA LEU A 128 0.42 23.20 -1.45
C LEU A 128 -0.46 23.41 -0.21
N ALA A 129 -1.56 24.17 -0.34
CA ALA A 129 -2.54 24.30 0.73
C ALA A 129 -3.11 22.94 1.13
N ARG A 130 -3.30 22.70 2.43
CA ARG A 130 -3.78 21.42 2.98
C ARG A 130 -5.13 20.98 2.41
N THR A 131 -6.07 21.91 2.25
CA THR A 131 -7.40 21.64 1.68
C THR A 131 -7.26 21.13 0.25
N THR A 132 -6.52 21.85 -0.59
CA THR A 132 -6.23 21.47 -1.97
C THR A 132 -5.50 20.13 -2.06
N PHE A 133 -4.56 19.86 -1.15
CA PHE A 133 -3.87 18.58 -1.08
C PHE A 133 -4.85 17.44 -0.76
N ASN A 134 -5.73 17.62 0.22
CA ASN A 134 -6.71 16.61 0.58
C ASN A 134 -7.69 16.33 -0.56
N ASP A 135 -8.11 17.34 -1.31
CA ASP A 135 -8.96 17.16 -2.49
C ASP A 135 -8.24 16.36 -3.59
N LYS A 136 -6.96 16.66 -3.83
CA LYS A 136 -6.12 15.87 -4.75
C LYS A 136 -5.89 14.44 -4.25
N LEU A 137 -5.72 14.25 -2.94
CA LEU A 137 -5.57 12.94 -2.33
C LEU A 137 -6.83 12.08 -2.52
N LYS A 138 -8.03 12.65 -2.32
CA LYS A 138 -9.30 11.98 -2.63
C LYS A 138 -9.36 11.54 -4.09
N GLN A 139 -9.02 12.43 -5.01
CA GLN A 139 -8.98 12.11 -6.44
C GLN A 139 -7.96 11.03 -6.77
N ALA A 140 -6.79 11.05 -6.14
CA ALA A 140 -5.75 10.05 -6.31
C ALA A 140 -6.22 8.66 -5.84
N ARG A 141 -6.93 8.57 -4.72
CA ARG A 141 -7.53 7.32 -4.21
C ARG A 141 -8.57 6.76 -5.18
N LEU A 142 -9.44 7.61 -5.72
CA LEU A 142 -10.41 7.18 -6.74
C LEU A 142 -9.70 6.70 -8.01
N LYS A 143 -8.64 7.39 -8.45
CA LYS A 143 -7.84 6.97 -9.60
C LYS A 143 -7.18 5.61 -9.36
N PHE A 144 -6.69 5.37 -8.15
CA PHE A 144 -6.16 4.05 -7.76
C PHE A 144 -7.23 2.95 -7.85
N ALA A 145 -8.46 3.20 -7.40
CA ALA A 145 -9.55 2.24 -7.53
C ALA A 145 -9.91 1.89 -8.98
N GLU A 146 -9.55 2.71 -9.98
CA GLU A 146 -9.74 2.36 -11.39
C GLU A 146 -8.81 1.23 -11.84
N ILE A 147 -7.62 1.14 -11.25
CA ILE A 147 -6.57 0.19 -11.61
C ILE A 147 -6.59 -1.03 -10.70
N TYR A 148 -6.75 -0.82 -9.39
CA TYR A 148 -6.79 -1.90 -8.42
C TYR A 148 -8.06 -2.76 -8.59
N PRO A 149 -8.02 -4.07 -8.23
CA PRO A 149 -9.17 -4.97 -8.34
C PRO A 149 -10.51 -4.37 -7.87
N ARG A 150 -11.60 -4.80 -8.55
CA ARG A 150 -12.96 -4.26 -8.37
C ARG A 150 -13.50 -4.34 -6.93
N GLU A 151 -12.92 -5.20 -6.10
CA GLU A 151 -13.31 -5.45 -4.72
C GLU A 151 -13.28 -4.20 -3.83
N LEU A 152 -12.48 -3.19 -4.17
CA LEU A 152 -12.46 -1.93 -3.42
C LEU A 152 -13.64 -1.01 -3.76
N ARG A 153 -14.34 -1.22 -4.87
CA ARG A 153 -15.42 -0.35 -5.35
C ARG A 153 -16.74 -0.76 -4.71
N VAL A 154 -17.45 0.21 -4.14
CA VAL A 154 -18.74 -0.03 -3.45
C VAL A 154 -19.89 0.35 -4.37
N GLU A 155 -20.77 -0.59 -4.72
CA GLU A 155 -21.95 -0.29 -5.53
C GLU A 155 -22.96 0.55 -4.74
N VAL A 156 -23.62 1.50 -5.42
CA VAL A 156 -24.70 2.27 -4.80
C VAL A 156 -25.84 1.30 -4.45
N SER A 157 -26.21 1.21 -3.17
CA SER A 157 -27.38 0.44 -2.75
C SER A 157 -28.62 1.02 -3.42
N LYS A 158 -29.36 0.18 -4.14
CA LYS A 158 -30.63 0.54 -4.79
C LYS A 158 -31.76 0.67 -3.79
#